data_AF-A0A6C0KU37-F1
#
_entry.id   AF-A0A6C0KU37-F1
#
_cell.length_a   1.000
_cell.length_b   1.000
_cell.length_c   1.000
_cell.angle_alpha   90.00
_cell.angle_beta   90.00
_cell.angle_gamma   90.00
#
_symmetry.space_group_name_H-M   'P 1'
#
loop_
_entity.id
_entity.type
_entity.pdbx_description
1 polymer ?
#
loop_
_entity_poly.entity_id
_entity_poly.type
_entity_poly.pdbx_seq_one_letter_code
_entity_poly.pdbx_strand_id
1 'polypeptide(L)'
;MSNTFWLNDPTILLNKDYVTQLWPCPKMSFEEKMNSISRLVIILTVLGFIFTMSFRILFVGFFTLFAIILMNFYKNPNSKSKEGFRKRVTFQGVADNYSQNEIKIRNPETLEYYLKSDFEQVNKKNPFNNVLLTQINDDPERKAAPPSFNPDVDEDITRNVKKMVQSLNPGIKDTNKQLFGDLGENFYLDQSMRIFNSNPNTRVASDQGAFGEFLYGNMPSAKEGNPFALVQDNYRYTLY
;
A
#
# COMPACT_ATOMS: atom_id res chain seq x y z
N MET A 1 -2.55 -24.22 11.56
CA MET A 1 -3.65 -23.69 10.72
C MET A 1 -3.34 -24.09 9.28
N SER A 2 -4.18 -24.93 8.67
CA SER A 2 -4.04 -25.29 7.26
C SER A 2 -4.66 -24.18 6.41
N ASN A 3 -3.82 -23.29 5.88
CA ASN A 3 -4.23 -22.16 5.04
C ASN A 3 -4.43 -22.59 3.58
N THR A 4 -5.17 -23.69 3.37
CA THR A 4 -5.38 -24.26 2.04
C THR A 4 -6.85 -24.15 1.66
N PHE A 5 -7.08 -23.75 0.40
CA PHE A 5 -8.41 -23.79 -0.19
C PHE A 5 -8.92 -25.22 -0.30
N TRP A 6 -10.23 -25.45 -0.12
CA TRP A 6 -10.83 -26.78 -0.13
C TRP A 6 -10.67 -27.55 -1.45
N LEU A 7 -10.38 -26.87 -2.57
CA LEU A 7 -10.08 -27.55 -3.84
C LEU A 7 -8.76 -28.35 -3.78
N ASN A 8 -7.81 -27.91 -2.97
CA ASN A 8 -6.53 -28.59 -2.77
C ASN A 8 -6.64 -29.71 -1.72
N ASP A 9 -7.52 -29.53 -0.74
CA ASP A 9 -7.82 -30.54 0.27
C ASP A 9 -9.32 -30.49 0.66
N PRO A 10 -10.15 -31.40 0.12
CA PRO A 10 -11.59 -31.39 0.34
C PRO A 10 -11.97 -31.79 1.78
N THR A 11 -11.06 -32.43 2.53
CA THR A 11 -11.33 -32.86 3.91
C THR A 11 -11.59 -31.68 4.84
N ILE A 12 -11.09 -30.50 4.48
CA ILE A 12 -11.27 -29.24 5.21
C ILE A 12 -12.75 -28.84 5.32
N LEU A 13 -13.61 -29.24 4.37
CA LEU A 13 -15.04 -28.93 4.43
C LEU A 13 -15.78 -29.72 5.53
N LEU A 14 -15.28 -30.91 5.88
CA LEU A 14 -15.93 -31.85 6.81
C LEU A 14 -15.16 -32.05 8.12
N ASN A 15 -14.03 -31.38 8.29
CA ASN A 15 -13.20 -31.52 9.49
C ASN A 15 -13.89 -30.91 10.72
N LYS A 16 -14.04 -31.72 11.78
CA LYS A 16 -14.75 -31.44 13.04
C LYS A 16 -14.36 -30.10 13.68
N ASP A 17 -13.12 -29.66 13.52
CA ASP A 17 -12.62 -28.41 14.09
C ASP A 17 -13.17 -27.16 13.38
N TYR A 18 -13.59 -27.29 12.12
CA TYR A 18 -14.03 -26.18 11.27
C TYR A 18 -15.50 -26.28 10.83
N VAL A 19 -16.21 -27.39 11.11
CA VAL A 19 -17.62 -27.56 10.71
C VAL A 19 -18.54 -26.50 11.31
N THR A 20 -18.24 -25.99 12.50
CA THR A 20 -19.04 -24.94 13.17
C THR A 20 -18.70 -23.52 12.68
N GLN A 21 -17.64 -23.36 11.89
CA GLN A 21 -17.22 -22.08 11.31
C GLN A 21 -17.96 -21.84 9.98
N LEU A 22 -19.26 -21.52 10.09
CA LEU A 22 -20.12 -21.27 8.94
C LEU A 22 -20.15 -19.81 8.49
N TRP A 23 -19.66 -18.89 9.32
CA TRP A 23 -19.71 -17.45 9.05
C TRP A 23 -18.30 -16.85 8.87
N PRO A 24 -18.06 -16.05 7.81
CA PRO A 24 -16.77 -15.40 7.60
C PRO A 24 -16.54 -14.29 8.64
N CYS A 25 -15.49 -14.43 9.45
CA CYS A 25 -15.10 -13.42 10.44
C CYS A 25 -13.94 -12.55 9.93
N PRO A 26 -13.84 -11.26 10.34
CA PRO A 26 -12.75 -10.37 9.89
C PRO A 26 -11.35 -10.92 10.16
N LYS A 27 -11.18 -11.64 11.28
CA LYS A 27 -9.92 -12.26 11.74
C LYS A 27 -9.45 -13.46 10.89
N MET A 28 -10.30 -14.00 10.01
CA MET A 28 -9.96 -15.16 9.18
C MET A 28 -9.14 -14.75 7.95
N SER A 29 -8.24 -15.63 7.53
CA SER A 29 -7.55 -15.51 6.24
C SER A 29 -8.53 -15.61 5.07
N PHE A 30 -8.12 -15.18 3.88
CA PHE A 30 -8.98 -15.22 2.69
C PHE A 30 -9.47 -16.63 2.37
N GLU A 31 -8.57 -17.63 2.43
CA GLU A 31 -8.90 -19.02 2.14
C GLU A 31 -9.90 -19.60 3.16
N GLU A 32 -9.73 -19.28 4.45
CA GLU A 32 -10.67 -19.69 5.49
C GLU A 32 -12.06 -19.06 5.31
N LYS A 33 -12.13 -17.80 4.85
CA LYS A 33 -13.41 -17.15 4.52
C LYS A 33 -14.10 -17.86 3.36
N MET A 34 -13.36 -18.18 2.29
CA MET A 34 -13.93 -18.90 1.15
C MET A 34 -14.40 -20.30 1.54
N ASN A 35 -13.61 -21.03 2.33
CA ASN A 35 -13.99 -22.35 2.87
C ASN A 35 -15.26 -22.27 3.74
N SER A 36 -15.39 -21.25 4.59
CA SER A 36 -16.56 -21.05 5.46
C SER A 36 -17.84 -20.79 4.64
N ILE A 37 -17.74 -19.96 3.60
CA ILE A 37 -18.86 -19.67 2.69
C ILE A 37 -19.24 -20.92 1.89
N SER A 38 -18.27 -21.69 1.39
CA SER A 38 -18.54 -22.94 0.66
C SER A 38 -19.27 -23.97 1.54
N ARG A 39 -18.90 -24.11 2.83
CA ARG A 39 -19.63 -24.99 3.78
C ARG A 39 -21.08 -24.56 3.96
N LEU A 40 -21.32 -23.25 4.13
CA LEU A 40 -22.66 -22.70 4.28
C LEU A 40 -23.53 -22.99 3.05
N VAL A 41 -22.99 -22.78 1.85
CA VAL A 41 -23.71 -23.06 0.59
C VAL A 41 -24.06 -24.54 0.47
N ILE A 42 -23.15 -25.45 0.84
CA ILE A 42 -23.42 -26.91 0.81
C ILE A 42 -24.56 -27.25 1.78
N ILE A 43 -24.52 -26.75 3.02
CA ILE A 43 -25.56 -27.03 4.02
C ILE A 43 -26.92 -26.49 3.56
N LEU A 44 -26.97 -25.25 3.07
CA LEU A 44 -28.22 -24.66 2.58
C LEU A 44 -28.77 -25.38 1.34
N THR A 45 -27.90 -25.86 0.46
CA THR A 45 -28.32 -26.62 -0.73
C THR A 45 -28.91 -27.97 -0.36
N VAL A 46 -28.26 -28.70 0.56
CA VAL A 46 -28.76 -30.00 1.05
C VAL A 46 -30.08 -29.82 1.81
N LEU A 47 -30.13 -28.85 2.73
CA LEU A 47 -31.34 -28.57 3.51
C LEU A 47 -32.49 -28.12 2.59
N GLY A 48 -32.23 -27.19 1.67
CA GLY A 48 -33.21 -26.73 0.69
C GLY A 48 -33.70 -27.85 -0.23
N PHE A 49 -32.83 -28.77 -0.63
CA PHE A 49 -33.24 -29.94 -1.41
C PHE A 49 -34.16 -30.88 -0.63
N ILE A 50 -33.87 -31.12 0.66
CA ILE A 50 -34.73 -31.97 1.51
C ILE A 50 -36.13 -31.38 1.66
N PHE A 51 -36.25 -30.06 1.86
CA PHE A 51 -37.57 -29.42 2.05
C PHE A 51 -38.38 -29.29 0.77
N THR A 52 -37.72 -29.01 -0.35
CA THR A 52 -38.43 -28.63 -1.60
C THR A 52 -38.43 -29.73 -2.65
N MET A 53 -37.61 -30.78 -2.46
CA MET A 53 -37.42 -31.95 -3.34
C MET A 53 -37.22 -31.59 -4.82
N SER A 54 -36.66 -30.40 -5.08
CA SER A 54 -36.53 -29.84 -6.43
C SER A 54 -35.08 -29.83 -6.89
N PHE A 55 -34.82 -30.45 -8.04
CA PHE A 55 -33.51 -30.42 -8.69
C PHE A 55 -33.02 -28.99 -9.01
N ARG A 56 -33.93 -28.02 -9.11
CA ARG A 56 -33.58 -26.61 -9.33
C ARG A 56 -32.65 -26.06 -8.25
N ILE A 57 -32.83 -26.48 -7.00
CA ILE A 57 -32.01 -26.01 -5.86
C ILE A 57 -30.59 -26.57 -5.94
N LEU A 58 -30.43 -27.81 -6.42
CA LEU A 58 -29.12 -28.41 -6.65
C LEU A 58 -28.34 -27.65 -7.73
N PHE A 59 -29.00 -27.25 -8.82
CA PHE A 59 -28.38 -26.43 -9.87
C PHE A 59 -27.91 -25.08 -9.32
N VAL A 60 -28.72 -24.41 -8.50
CA VAL A 60 -28.34 -23.12 -7.87
C VAL A 60 -27.12 -23.31 -6.94
N GLY A 61 -27.12 -24.35 -6.12
CA GLY A 61 -25.97 -24.69 -5.26
C GLY A 61 -24.69 -24.96 -6.07
N PHE A 62 -24.81 -25.66 -7.20
CA PHE A 62 -23.69 -25.90 -8.09
C PHE A 62 -23.13 -24.61 -8.71
N PHE A 63 -23.99 -23.75 -9.27
CA PHE A 63 -23.55 -22.47 -9.86
C PHE A 63 -22.94 -21.52 -8.84
N THR A 64 -23.45 -21.51 -7.61
CA THR A 64 -22.89 -20.67 -6.53
C THR A 64 -21.52 -21.17 -6.07
N LEU A 65 -21.31 -22.49 -5.94
CA LEU A 65 -19.98 -23.05 -5.68
C LEU A 65 -19.01 -22.78 -6.84
N PHE A 66 -19.48 -22.89 -8.09
CA PHE A 66 -18.67 -22.55 -9.26
C PHE A 66 -18.22 -21.08 -9.25
N ALA A 67 -19.10 -20.15 -8.88
CA ALA A 67 -18.76 -18.73 -8.73
C ALA A 67 -17.69 -18.49 -7.65
N ILE A 68 -17.75 -19.21 -6.52
CA ILE A 68 -16.73 -19.12 -5.46
C ILE A 68 -15.37 -19.63 -5.96
N ILE A 69 -15.35 -20.71 -6.74
CA ILE A 69 -14.12 -21.22 -7.37
C ILE A 69 -13.52 -20.18 -8.31
N LEU A 70 -14.33 -19.58 -9.20
CA LEU A 70 -13.87 -18.50 -10.08
C LEU A 70 -13.30 -17.33 -9.28
N MET A 71 -13.99 -16.88 -8.23
CA MET A 71 -13.52 -15.79 -7.37
C MET A 71 -12.16 -16.13 -6.72
N ASN A 72 -11.96 -17.36 -6.29
CA ASN A 72 -10.68 -17.80 -5.75
C ASN A 72 -9.57 -17.77 -6.81
N PHE A 73 -9.84 -18.23 -8.04
CA PHE A 73 -8.88 -18.15 -9.14
C PHE A 73 -8.51 -16.71 -9.53
N TYR A 74 -9.47 -15.79 -9.54
CA TYR A 74 -9.19 -14.38 -9.82
C TYR A 74 -8.35 -13.69 -8.73
N LYS A 75 -8.55 -14.08 -7.47
CA LYS A 75 -7.93 -13.42 -6.32
C LYS A 75 -6.64 -14.08 -5.85
N ASN A 76 -6.41 -15.36 -6.15
CA ASN A 76 -5.17 -16.07 -5.81
C ASN A 76 -4.04 -15.62 -6.75
N PRO A 77 -3.11 -14.73 -6.33
CA PRO A 77 -2.07 -14.18 -7.19
C PRO A 77 -0.90 -15.17 -7.37
N ASN A 78 -0.94 -16.34 -6.73
CA ASN A 78 0.17 -17.30 -6.69
C ASN A 78 0.41 -18.05 -8.02
N SER A 79 -0.39 -17.79 -9.06
CA SER A 79 -0.13 -18.22 -10.44
C SER A 79 0.39 -17.10 -11.36
N LYS A 80 0.43 -15.85 -10.89
CA LYS A 80 1.17 -14.79 -11.58
C LYS A 80 2.64 -14.96 -11.19
N SER A 81 3.44 -15.32 -12.19
CA SER A 81 4.89 -15.35 -12.22
C SER A 81 5.54 -14.72 -10.97
N LYS A 82 6.20 -15.54 -10.16
CA LYS A 82 7.23 -15.04 -9.25
C LYS A 82 8.31 -14.43 -10.14
N GLU A 83 8.22 -13.15 -10.43
CA GLU A 83 9.30 -12.41 -11.06
C GLU A 83 10.58 -12.71 -10.27
N GLY A 84 11.59 -13.21 -10.98
CA GLY A 84 12.83 -13.76 -10.42
C GLY A 84 13.74 -12.76 -9.71
N PHE A 85 13.21 -11.65 -9.21
CA PHE A 85 13.94 -10.61 -8.50
C PHE A 85 14.00 -10.85 -6.98
N ARG A 86 14.21 -12.11 -6.58
CA ARG A 86 14.78 -12.41 -5.26
C ARG A 86 16.24 -12.83 -5.42
N LYS A 87 17.05 -11.96 -6.00
CA LYS A 87 18.48 -11.97 -5.69
C LYS A 87 18.63 -11.29 -4.33
N ARG A 88 18.53 -12.08 -3.27
CA ARG A 88 19.22 -11.75 -2.02
C ARG A 88 20.70 -11.67 -2.40
N VAL A 89 21.20 -10.47 -2.63
CA VAL A 89 22.63 -10.25 -2.57
C VAL A 89 22.97 -10.29 -1.09
N THR A 90 23.23 -11.50 -0.59
CA THR A 90 23.93 -11.64 0.68
C THR A 90 25.35 -11.19 0.38
N PHE A 91 25.68 -9.92 0.65
CA PHE A 91 27.07 -9.49 0.71
C PHE A 91 27.70 -10.22 1.90
N GLN A 92 28.28 -11.38 1.61
CA GLN A 92 29.01 -12.17 2.57
C GLN A 92 30.44 -11.62 2.59
N GLY A 93 30.61 -10.53 3.33
CA GLY A 93 31.89 -9.84 3.44
C GLY A 93 31.71 -8.41 3.94
N VAL A 94 31.44 -8.29 5.23
CA VAL A 94 31.97 -7.32 6.21
C VAL A 94 31.04 -7.42 7.42
N ALA A 95 31.60 -7.97 8.50
CA ALA A 95 30.97 -8.02 9.79
C ALA A 95 31.06 -6.64 10.43
N ASP A 96 30.10 -5.77 10.13
CA ASP A 96 29.89 -4.55 10.89
C ASP A 96 28.62 -4.68 11.72
N ASN A 97 28.74 -4.30 12.99
CA ASN A 97 27.76 -4.37 14.06
C ASN A 97 26.53 -3.48 13.83
N TYR A 98 25.82 -3.65 12.72
CA TYR A 98 24.44 -3.24 12.65
C TYR A 98 23.61 -4.34 13.30
N SER A 99 22.98 -4.02 14.43
CA SER A 99 21.96 -4.84 15.03
C SER A 99 20.91 -5.16 13.96
N GLN A 100 21.03 -6.33 13.34
CA GLN A 100 19.96 -6.99 12.60
C GLN A 100 18.93 -7.42 13.64
N ASN A 101 18.27 -6.44 14.26
CA ASN A 101 16.94 -6.66 14.77
C ASN A 101 16.14 -7.07 13.55
N GLU A 102 15.94 -8.38 13.40
CA GLU A 102 14.98 -8.95 12.48
C GLU A 102 13.66 -8.22 12.71
N ILE A 103 13.36 -7.22 11.90
CA ILE A 103 12.05 -6.59 11.86
C ILE A 103 11.13 -7.67 11.33
N LYS A 104 10.62 -8.51 12.23
CA LYS A 104 9.47 -9.36 11.95
C LYS A 104 8.31 -8.41 11.72
N ILE A 105 8.08 -8.05 10.46
CA ILE A 105 6.94 -7.26 10.00
C ILE A 105 5.68 -8.05 10.37
N ARG A 106 5.16 -7.84 11.60
CA ARG A 106 3.97 -8.51 12.14
C ARG A 106 2.67 -7.89 11.59
N ASN A 107 2.77 -6.68 11.03
CA ASN A 107 1.73 -5.98 10.29
C ASN A 107 2.39 -5.44 9.01
N PRO A 108 1.81 -5.59 7.81
CA PRO A 108 2.29 -4.84 6.66
C PRO A 108 2.12 -3.35 6.99
N GLU A 109 3.22 -2.65 7.28
CA GLU A 109 3.17 -1.20 7.40
C GLU A 109 2.75 -0.68 6.03
N THR A 110 1.50 -0.22 5.95
CA THR A 110 0.93 0.29 4.71
C THR A 110 1.55 1.65 4.42
N LEU A 111 1.65 2.01 3.15
CA LEU A 111 2.08 3.34 2.72
C LEU A 111 1.33 4.45 3.48
N GLU A 112 0.03 4.27 3.72
CA GLU A 112 -0.79 5.21 4.50
C GLU A 112 -0.28 5.44 5.93
N TYR A 113 0.33 4.42 6.56
CA TYR A 113 0.87 4.53 7.90
C TYR A 113 2.07 5.48 7.92
N TYR A 114 3.03 5.28 7.00
CA TYR A 114 4.20 6.17 6.85
C TYR A 114 3.81 7.60 6.45
N LEU A 115 2.85 7.74 5.52
CA LEU A 115 2.34 9.04 5.11
C LEU A 115 1.70 9.83 6.27
N LYS A 116 1.18 9.14 7.29
CA LYS A 116 0.62 9.76 8.50
C LYS A 116 1.65 9.98 9.59
N SER A 117 2.62 9.09 9.75
CA SER A 117 3.61 9.17 10.81
C SER A 117 4.71 10.18 10.50
N ASP A 118 5.19 10.22 9.26
CA ASP A 118 6.46 10.89 8.93
C ASP A 118 6.25 12.21 8.19
N PHE A 119 5.03 12.44 7.68
CA PHE A 119 4.70 13.60 6.86
C PHE A 119 3.52 14.37 7.44
N GLU A 120 3.49 15.67 7.13
CA GLU A 120 2.39 16.56 7.49
C GLU A 120 1.28 16.46 6.43
N GLN A 121 0.05 16.14 6.84
CA GLN A 121 -1.03 15.88 5.89
C GLN A 121 -1.45 17.14 5.13
N VAL A 122 -1.76 16.95 3.84
CA VAL A 122 -2.30 18.01 2.98
C VAL A 122 -3.70 18.43 3.41
N ASN A 123 -4.01 19.72 3.30
CA ASN A 123 -5.30 20.26 3.72
C ASN A 123 -5.85 21.29 2.73
N LYS A 124 -7.14 21.62 2.86
CA LYS A 124 -7.80 22.57 1.95
C LYS A 124 -7.27 24.02 2.02
N LYS A 125 -6.54 24.41 3.07
CA LYS A 125 -5.94 25.75 3.17
C LYS A 125 -4.59 25.80 2.46
N ASN A 126 -3.89 24.67 2.42
CA ASN A 126 -2.58 24.51 1.83
C ASN A 126 -2.46 23.12 1.17
N PRO A 127 -3.02 22.96 -0.05
CA PRO A 127 -3.10 21.64 -0.69
C PRO A 127 -1.75 20.99 -0.99
N PHE A 128 -0.71 21.77 -1.31
CA PHE A 128 0.66 21.27 -1.54
C PHE A 128 1.52 21.21 -0.27
N ASN A 129 0.96 21.71 0.82
CA ASN A 129 1.58 21.80 2.13
C ASN A 129 2.97 22.48 2.12
N ASN A 130 3.15 23.52 1.31
CA ASN A 130 4.36 24.35 1.32
C ASN A 130 4.47 25.16 2.63
N VAL A 131 5.68 25.55 3.04
CA VAL A 131 5.85 26.35 4.27
C VAL A 131 5.26 27.74 4.09
N LEU A 132 4.34 28.11 4.97
CA LEU A 132 3.77 29.45 5.03
C LEU A 132 4.54 30.31 6.05
N LEU A 133 4.57 31.63 5.82
CA LEU A 133 5.30 32.56 6.69
C LEU A 133 4.86 32.51 8.16
N THR A 134 3.55 32.32 8.41
CA THR A 134 3.02 32.23 9.79
C THR A 134 3.52 30.99 10.51
N GLN A 135 3.67 29.87 9.78
CA GLN A 135 4.10 28.59 10.34
C GLN A 135 5.56 28.60 10.81
N ILE A 136 6.37 29.56 10.38
CA ILE A 136 7.76 29.70 10.88
C ILE A 136 7.77 29.93 12.39
N ASN A 137 6.80 30.69 12.91
CA ASN A 137 6.67 30.96 14.34
C ASN A 137 5.67 30.01 15.02
N ASP A 138 4.56 29.68 14.34
CA ASP A 138 3.48 28.88 14.95
C ASP A 138 3.84 27.39 15.05
N ASP A 139 4.62 26.86 14.11
CA ASP A 139 4.99 25.43 14.03
C ASP A 139 6.39 25.22 13.43
N PRO A 140 7.45 25.55 14.20
CA PRO A 140 8.84 25.47 13.72
C PRO A 140 9.33 24.04 13.49
N GLU A 141 8.73 23.04 14.14
CA GLU A 141 9.11 21.62 14.05
C GLU A 141 8.21 20.82 13.08
N ARG A 142 7.43 21.50 12.24
CA ARG A 142 6.55 20.84 11.27
C ARG A 142 7.26 19.79 10.42
N LYS A 143 6.54 18.70 10.15
CA LYS A 143 7.04 17.64 9.26
C LYS A 143 7.04 18.09 7.80
N ALA A 144 7.78 17.34 6.98
CA ALA A 144 7.80 17.55 5.54
C ALA A 144 6.42 17.26 4.93
N ALA A 145 6.11 17.89 3.81
CA ALA A 145 4.95 17.52 3.01
C ALA A 145 5.14 16.11 2.42
N PRO A 146 4.04 15.35 2.23
CA PRO A 146 4.10 14.06 1.59
C PRO A 146 4.60 14.19 0.14
N PRO A 147 5.25 13.15 -0.41
CA PRO A 147 5.80 13.17 -1.77
C PRO A 147 4.68 13.32 -2.81
N SER A 148 4.65 14.45 -3.51
CA SER A 148 3.58 14.77 -4.47
C SER A 148 3.58 13.91 -5.74
N PHE A 149 4.68 13.20 -6.04
CA PHE A 149 4.74 12.26 -7.17
C PHE A 149 4.00 10.95 -6.90
N ASN A 150 3.64 10.68 -5.64
CA ASN A 150 2.90 9.49 -5.27
C ASN A 150 1.43 9.64 -5.68
N PRO A 151 0.84 8.70 -6.46
CA PRO A 151 -0.54 8.81 -6.94
C PRO A 151 -1.57 9.04 -5.83
N ASP A 152 -1.43 8.40 -4.68
CA ASP A 152 -2.37 8.55 -3.56
C ASP A 152 -2.35 9.98 -2.99
N VAL A 153 -1.14 10.55 -2.91
CA VAL A 153 -0.92 11.91 -2.43
C VAL A 153 -1.40 12.93 -3.46
N ASP A 154 -1.15 12.69 -4.74
CA ASP A 154 -1.62 13.54 -5.84
C ASP A 154 -3.15 13.62 -5.90
N GLU A 155 -3.84 12.49 -5.70
CA GLU A 155 -5.30 12.48 -5.60
C GLU A 155 -5.79 13.28 -4.37
N ASP A 156 -5.10 13.14 -3.23
CA ASP A 156 -5.39 13.90 -2.02
C ASP A 156 -5.17 15.42 -2.21
N ILE A 157 -4.09 15.82 -2.88
CA ILE A 157 -3.80 17.21 -3.25
C ILE A 157 -4.94 17.73 -4.13
N THR A 158 -5.26 17.02 -5.21
CA THR A 158 -6.33 17.40 -6.15
C THR A 158 -7.67 17.55 -5.43
N ARG A 159 -8.02 16.61 -4.55
CA ARG A 159 -9.25 16.68 -3.75
C ARG A 159 -9.25 17.89 -2.82
N ASN A 160 -8.12 18.22 -2.21
CA ASN A 160 -7.98 19.39 -1.35
C ASN A 160 -8.02 20.71 -2.13
N VAL A 161 -7.50 20.75 -3.35
CA VAL A 161 -7.64 21.91 -4.25
C VAL A 161 -9.11 22.15 -4.58
N LYS A 162 -9.87 21.12 -4.96
CA LYS A 162 -11.32 21.25 -5.21
C LYS A 162 -12.05 21.82 -3.98
N LYS A 163 -11.72 21.32 -2.78
CA LYS A 163 -12.25 21.83 -1.50
C LYS A 163 -11.79 23.26 -1.20
N MET A 164 -10.56 23.63 -1.57
CA MET A 164 -10.03 24.99 -1.41
C MET A 164 -10.87 25.96 -2.24
N VAL A 165 -11.07 25.67 -3.52
CA VAL A 165 -11.91 26.47 -4.43
C VAL A 165 -13.32 26.62 -3.87
N GLN A 166 -13.92 25.54 -3.36
CA GLN A 166 -15.23 25.60 -2.73
C GLN A 166 -15.24 26.48 -1.47
N SER A 167 -14.20 26.41 -0.64
CA SER A 167 -14.11 27.22 0.59
C SER A 167 -13.91 28.71 0.32
N LEU A 168 -13.26 29.06 -0.80
CA LEU A 168 -13.07 30.44 -1.23
C LEU A 168 -14.31 31.01 -1.94
N ASN A 169 -15.18 30.15 -2.47
CA ASN A 169 -16.34 30.54 -3.26
C ASN A 169 -17.64 29.97 -2.65
N PRO A 170 -18.20 30.59 -1.59
CA PRO A 170 -19.34 30.04 -0.85
C PRO A 170 -20.64 29.90 -1.67
N GLY A 171 -20.72 30.54 -2.85
CA GLY A 171 -21.85 30.35 -3.78
C GLY A 171 -21.87 28.97 -4.47
N ILE A 172 -20.76 28.23 -4.42
CA ILE A 172 -20.61 26.91 -5.04
C ILE A 172 -20.99 25.83 -4.01
N LYS A 173 -22.07 25.10 -4.28
CA LYS A 173 -22.58 24.07 -3.36
C LYS A 173 -21.78 22.77 -3.43
N ASP A 174 -21.34 22.39 -4.63
CA ASP A 174 -20.55 21.17 -4.84
C ASP A 174 -19.64 21.35 -6.07
N THR A 175 -18.35 21.58 -5.84
CA THR A 175 -17.35 21.72 -6.90
C THR A 175 -17.22 20.47 -7.76
N ASN A 176 -17.46 19.27 -7.22
CA ASN A 176 -17.34 18.03 -7.99
C ASN A 176 -18.47 17.86 -9.00
N LYS A 177 -19.62 18.53 -8.82
CA LYS A 177 -20.73 18.45 -9.77
C LYS A 177 -20.83 19.66 -10.67
N GLN A 178 -20.35 20.81 -10.21
CA GLN A 178 -20.55 22.10 -10.89
C GLN A 178 -19.33 22.55 -11.69
N LEU A 179 -18.12 22.09 -11.34
CA LEU A 179 -16.87 22.57 -11.95
C LEU A 179 -15.91 21.46 -12.39
N PHE A 180 -15.92 20.30 -11.71
CA PHE A 180 -14.93 19.22 -11.92
C PHE A 180 -15.59 17.84 -12.03
N GLY A 181 -16.80 17.78 -12.57
CA GLY A 181 -17.58 16.55 -12.68
C GLY A 181 -17.24 15.75 -13.92
N ASP A 182 -16.97 16.45 -15.02
CA ASP A 182 -16.69 15.81 -16.30
C ASP A 182 -15.20 15.47 -16.48
N LEU A 183 -14.92 14.51 -17.35
CA LEU A 183 -13.54 14.13 -17.68
C LEU A 183 -12.77 15.31 -18.28
N GLY A 184 -13.41 16.09 -19.16
CA GLY A 184 -12.80 17.27 -19.76
C GLY A 184 -12.46 18.34 -18.72
N GLU A 185 -13.36 18.59 -17.77
CA GLU A 185 -13.12 19.54 -16.66
C GLU A 185 -11.97 19.10 -15.76
N ASN A 186 -11.88 17.81 -15.44
CA ASN A 186 -10.75 17.27 -14.68
C ASN A 186 -9.43 17.39 -15.43
N PHE A 187 -9.43 17.21 -16.76
CA PHE A 187 -8.25 17.44 -17.58
C PHE A 187 -7.82 18.92 -17.56
N TYR A 188 -8.77 19.86 -17.66
CA TYR A 188 -8.46 21.29 -17.54
C TYR A 188 -7.96 21.66 -16.13
N LEU A 189 -8.49 21.03 -15.08
CA LEU A 189 -7.98 21.19 -13.73
C LEU A 189 -6.52 20.74 -13.67
N ASP A 190 -6.20 19.51 -14.09
CA ASP A 190 -4.83 18.99 -14.11
C ASP A 190 -3.87 19.91 -14.90
N GLN A 191 -4.31 20.36 -16.08
CA GLN A 191 -3.62 21.35 -16.90
C GLN A 191 -3.32 22.65 -16.13
N SER A 192 -4.26 23.14 -15.32
CA SER A 192 -4.09 24.33 -14.49
C SER A 192 -3.19 24.10 -13.27
N MET A 193 -3.09 22.86 -12.79
CA MET A 193 -2.27 22.50 -11.62
C MET A 193 -0.77 22.48 -11.91
N ARG A 194 -0.36 22.43 -13.18
CA ARG A 194 1.06 22.27 -13.57
C ARG A 194 2.02 23.34 -13.05
N ILE A 195 1.52 24.54 -12.75
CA ILE A 195 2.35 25.63 -12.21
C ILE A 195 2.46 25.58 -10.69
N PHE A 196 1.68 24.71 -10.03
CA PHE A 196 1.68 24.56 -8.58
C PHE A 196 2.36 23.24 -8.22
N ASN A 197 3.35 23.33 -7.34
CA ASN A 197 4.12 22.18 -6.90
C ASN A 197 4.51 22.32 -5.42
N SER A 198 4.80 21.19 -4.79
CA SER A 198 5.51 21.20 -3.51
C SER A 198 6.96 21.61 -3.76
N ASN A 199 7.49 22.51 -2.93
CA ASN A 199 8.87 22.94 -3.00
C ASN A 199 9.81 21.81 -2.54
N PRO A 200 11.09 21.81 -2.95
CA PRO A 200 12.06 20.80 -2.50
C PRO A 200 12.24 20.76 -0.98
N ASN A 201 12.10 21.91 -0.31
CA ASN A 201 12.04 21.99 1.15
C ASN A 201 10.64 22.41 1.61
N THR A 202 10.00 21.56 2.40
CA THR A 202 8.67 21.77 3.01
C THR A 202 8.70 21.75 4.54
N ARG A 203 9.90 21.80 5.15
CA ARG A 203 10.12 22.03 6.58
C ARG A 203 10.58 23.47 6.81
N VAL A 204 10.33 24.01 8.01
CA VAL A 204 10.77 25.38 8.36
C VAL A 204 12.28 25.50 8.30
N ALA A 205 12.99 24.53 8.90
CA ALA A 205 14.43 24.39 8.75
C ALA A 205 14.78 23.37 7.66
N SER A 206 15.68 23.73 6.75
CA SER A 206 16.23 22.79 5.77
C SER A 206 17.00 21.66 6.45
N ASP A 207 16.79 20.42 6.01
CA ASP A 207 17.49 19.25 6.55
C ASP A 207 18.89 19.10 5.94
N GLN A 208 19.83 19.88 6.45
CA GLN A 208 21.23 19.83 6.01
C GLN A 208 21.91 18.51 6.41
N GLY A 209 21.45 17.87 7.49
CA GLY A 209 21.97 16.59 7.94
C GLY A 209 21.68 15.49 6.93
N ALA A 210 20.42 15.34 6.53
CA ALA A 210 20.03 14.39 5.50
C ALA A 210 20.69 14.67 4.14
N PHE A 211 20.88 15.95 3.80
CA PHE A 211 21.60 16.31 2.57
C PHE A 211 23.10 15.93 2.63
N GLY A 212 23.76 16.17 3.77
CA GLY A 212 25.16 15.74 3.98
C GLY A 212 25.31 14.23 3.95
N GLU A 213 24.39 13.49 4.57
CA GLU A 213 24.35 12.03 4.55
C GLU A 213 24.12 11.51 3.12
N PHE A 214 23.25 12.15 2.34
CA PHE A 214 23.04 11.82 0.94
C PHE A 214 24.31 12.00 0.10
N LEU A 215 25.08 13.07 0.34
CA LEU A 215 26.31 13.35 -0.40
C LEU A 215 27.48 12.46 0.04
N TYR A 216 27.66 12.23 1.34
CA TYR A 216 28.90 11.69 1.90
C TYR A 216 28.72 10.47 2.82
N GLY A 217 27.50 10.13 3.24
CA GLY A 217 27.23 9.09 4.23
C GLY A 217 27.76 7.70 3.85
N ASN A 218 27.80 7.41 2.54
CA ASN A 218 28.30 6.15 2.00
C ASN A 218 29.76 6.21 1.53
N MET A 219 30.56 7.19 1.96
CA MET A 219 31.98 7.29 1.62
C MET A 219 32.86 6.73 2.75
N PRO A 220 33.15 5.40 2.76
CA PRO A 220 34.03 4.84 3.76
C PRO A 220 35.43 5.41 3.65
N SER A 221 36.04 5.75 4.78
CA SER A 221 37.42 6.25 4.80
C SER A 221 38.42 5.09 4.85
N ALA A 222 39.45 5.15 3.99
CA ALA A 222 40.60 4.25 4.07
C ALA A 222 41.37 4.39 5.40
N LYS A 223 41.30 5.57 6.04
CA LYS A 223 41.92 5.83 7.35
C LYS A 223 41.34 4.95 8.46
N GLU A 224 40.07 4.57 8.33
CA GLU A 224 39.37 3.71 9.29
C GLU A 224 39.66 2.22 9.07
N GLY A 225 40.50 1.88 8.09
CA GLY A 225 40.85 0.49 7.77
C GLY A 225 39.79 -0.23 6.94
N ASN A 226 38.86 0.49 6.30
CA ASN A 226 37.86 -0.13 5.44
C ASN A 226 38.51 -0.79 4.20
N PRO A 227 38.38 -2.12 4.01
CA PRO A 227 39.04 -2.82 2.92
C PRO A 227 38.62 -2.36 1.52
N PHE A 228 37.35 -1.95 1.36
CA PHE A 228 36.86 -1.47 0.07
C PHE A 228 37.47 -0.11 -0.28
N ALA A 229 37.56 0.81 0.68
CA ALA A 229 38.17 2.12 0.47
C ALA A 229 39.67 2.03 0.16
N LEU A 230 40.39 1.07 0.77
CA LEU A 230 41.82 0.85 0.55
C LEU A 230 42.17 0.31 -0.85
N VAL A 231 41.21 -0.33 -1.52
CA VAL A 231 41.42 -0.98 -2.83
C VAL A 231 40.97 -0.09 -4.01
N GLN A 232 40.25 1.01 -3.75
CA GLN A 232 39.71 1.90 -4.79
C GLN A 232 40.77 2.50 -5.72
N ASP A 233 42.00 2.71 -5.26
CA ASP A 233 43.11 3.28 -6.05
C ASP A 233 44.05 2.20 -6.66
N ASN A 234 43.63 0.94 -6.70
CA ASN A 234 44.48 -0.15 -7.19
C ASN A 234 44.46 -0.25 -8.72
N TYR A 235 45.56 0.14 -9.38
CA TYR A 235 45.77 0.07 -10.83
C TYR A 235 45.49 -1.30 -11.50
N ARG A 236 45.36 -2.39 -10.74
CA ARG A 236 45.05 -3.73 -11.29
C ARG A 236 43.59 -3.90 -11.76
N TYR A 237 42.67 -2.98 -11.42
CA TYR A 237 41.24 -3.13 -11.74
C TYR A 237 40.74 -2.28 -12.92
N THR A 238 41.53 -1.33 -13.44
CA THR A 238 41.18 -0.50 -14.61
C THR A 238 41.56 -1.15 -15.95
N LEU A 239 41.26 -2.44 -16.12
CA LEU A 239 41.24 -3.11 -17.43
C LEU A 239 39.79 -3.34 -17.85
N TYR A 240 39.10 -2.26 -18.22
CA TYR A 240 37.93 -2.27 -19.11
C TYR A 240 37.86 -0.93 -19.84
#